data_AF-A0A2G2W9C9-F1
#
_entry.id   AF-A0A2G2W9C9-F1
#
_cell.length_a   1.000
_cell.length_b   1.000
_cell.length_c   1.000
_cell.angle_alpha   90.00
_cell.angle_beta   90.00
_cell.angle_gamma   90.00
#
_symmetry.space_group_name_H-M   'P 1'
#
loop_
_entity.id
_entity.type
_entity.pdbx_description
1 polymer ?
#
loop_
_entity_poly.entity_id
_entity_poly.type
_entity_poly.pdbx_seq_one_letter_code
_entity_poly.pdbx_strand_id
1 'polypeptide(L)'
;MQRCRRKKGWLKEEGCYQISERTGLQFPVGRIARYLKKGRYAQRVGSGAPIYLAAVLEYLAAEVLDLARNAARDNKKTRIIPRHLLLAVRNDEELGKSFAGVTIASGGVLANIELVLLPKKSTASKEKASTPKAKKSPNKA
;
A
#
# COMPACT_ATOMS: atom_id res chain seq x y z
N MET A 1 -3.38 27.37 7.38
CA MET A 1 -2.96 28.28 8.49
C MET A 1 -3.79 28.00 9.73
N GLN A 2 -3.34 27.14 10.65
CA GLN A 2 -4.05 26.87 11.92
C GLN A 2 -3.41 27.67 13.06
N ARG A 3 -4.25 28.48 13.73
CA ARG A 3 -3.88 29.42 14.79
C ARG A 3 -3.30 28.66 15.99
N CYS A 4 -1.99 28.84 16.23
CA CYS A 4 -1.34 28.52 17.51
C CYS A 4 -1.99 29.45 18.57
N ARG A 5 -2.86 28.91 19.45
CA ARG A 5 -3.49 29.71 20.52
C ARG A 5 -2.41 30.17 21.50
N ARG A 6 -2.00 31.44 21.38
CA ARG A 6 -1.19 32.15 22.39
C ARG A 6 -1.88 32.06 23.76
N LYS A 7 -1.30 31.33 24.70
CA LYS A 7 -1.49 31.59 26.13
C LYS A 7 -0.30 32.41 26.60
N LYS A 8 -0.58 33.55 27.23
CA LYS A 8 0.40 34.47 27.83
C LYS A 8 1.20 33.73 28.91
N GLY A 9 2.52 33.76 28.78
CA GLY A 9 3.49 33.28 29.76
C GLY A 9 4.87 33.38 29.13
N TRP A 10 5.71 34.25 29.68
CA TRP A 10 7.07 34.49 29.20
C TRP A 10 7.89 33.19 29.30
N LEU A 11 8.40 32.68 28.17
CA LEU A 11 9.66 31.94 27.99
C LEU A 11 9.73 31.30 26.59
N LYS A 12 10.75 31.73 25.83
CA LYS A 12 11.31 31.20 24.56
C LYS A 12 10.38 31.07 23.33
N GLU A 13 10.71 31.84 22.28
CA GLU A 13 10.26 31.61 20.90
C GLU A 13 10.91 30.35 20.31
N GLU A 14 10.56 29.18 20.85
CA GLU A 14 10.73 27.93 20.12
C GLU A 14 9.54 27.88 19.14
N GLY A 15 9.81 27.82 17.83
CA GLY A 15 8.77 27.80 16.80
C GLY A 15 7.66 26.78 17.11
N CYS A 16 6.42 27.07 16.71
CA CYS A 16 5.27 26.17 16.92
C CYS A 16 5.39 24.95 15.97
N TYR A 17 6.39 24.07 16.22
CA TYR A 17 6.62 22.86 15.44
C TYR A 17 5.49 21.86 15.67
N GLN A 18 4.97 21.30 14.58
CA GLN A 18 3.96 20.26 14.68
C GLN A 18 4.57 19.05 15.38
N ILE A 19 3.79 18.35 16.21
CA ILE A 19 4.28 17.17 16.92
C ILE A 19 4.79 16.11 15.93
N SER A 20 4.15 16.00 14.76
CA SER A 20 4.58 15.13 13.64
C SER A 20 5.97 15.48 13.11
N GLU A 21 6.29 16.77 12.93
CA GLU A 21 7.61 17.24 12.47
C GLU A 21 8.70 16.89 13.49
N ARG A 22 8.41 17.07 14.79
CA ARG A 22 9.34 16.71 15.87
C ARG A 22 9.60 15.21 15.97
N THR A 23 8.62 14.38 15.61
CA THR A 23 8.74 12.92 15.66
C THR A 23 9.20 12.32 14.33
N GLY A 24 9.38 13.11 13.28
CA GLY A 24 9.76 12.64 11.95
C GLY A 24 8.69 11.81 11.24
N LEU A 25 7.42 11.94 11.63
CA LEU A 25 6.30 11.19 11.06
C LEU A 25 5.58 12.03 10.00
N GLN A 26 5.27 11.43 8.85
CA GLN A 26 4.42 12.04 7.83
C GLN A 26 2.96 12.08 8.28
N PHE A 27 2.55 11.12 9.12
CA PHE A 27 1.16 11.03 9.59
C PHE A 27 0.85 12.10 10.66
N PRO A 28 -0.37 12.68 10.65
CA PRO A 28 -0.71 13.80 11.52
C PRO A 28 -1.01 13.36 12.97
N VAL A 29 0.03 13.30 13.82
CA VAL A 29 -0.06 12.90 15.24
C VAL A 29 -1.13 13.69 16.01
N GLY A 30 -1.21 15.02 15.81
CA GLY A 30 -2.20 15.86 16.49
C GLY A 30 -3.66 15.52 16.13
N ARG A 31 -3.90 15.05 14.90
CA ARG A 31 -5.22 14.61 14.45
C ARG A 31 -5.59 13.27 15.09
N ILE A 32 -4.64 12.34 15.15
CA ILE A 32 -4.80 11.03 15.78
C ILE A 32 -5.08 11.19 17.28
N ALA A 33 -4.33 12.06 17.97
CA ALA A 33 -4.58 12.39 19.37
C ALA A 33 -6.01 12.90 19.62
N ARG A 34 -6.53 13.74 18.72
CA ARG A 34 -7.91 14.23 18.78
C ARG A 34 -8.92 13.10 18.57
N TYR A 35 -8.68 12.20 17.61
CA TYR A 35 -9.56 11.05 17.37
C TYR A 35 -9.57 10.06 18.53
N LEU A 36 -8.43 9.78 19.16
CA LEU A 36 -8.38 8.93 20.36
C LEU A 36 -9.20 9.49 21.52
N LYS A 37 -9.15 10.82 21.74
CA LYS A 37 -9.97 11.48 22.76
C LYS A 37 -11.46 11.48 22.41
N LYS A 38 -11.81 11.69 21.13
CA LYS A 38 -13.22 11.70 20.68
C LYS A 38 -13.84 10.30 20.68
N GLY A 39 -13.04 9.26 20.43
CA GLY A 39 -13.48 7.87 20.36
C GLY A 39 -13.84 7.24 21.71
N ARG A 40 -13.57 7.92 22.84
CA ARG A 40 -13.90 7.43 24.20
C ARG A 40 -13.35 6.03 24.51
N TYR A 41 -12.20 5.65 23.94
CA TYR A 41 -11.55 4.35 24.19
C TYR A 41 -11.05 4.19 25.63
N ALA A 42 -10.72 5.30 26.30
CA ALA A 42 -10.29 5.34 27.69
C ALA A 42 -10.59 6.73 28.30
N GLN A 43 -10.61 6.82 29.63
CA GLN A 43 -10.84 8.08 30.35
C GLN A 43 -9.71 9.10 30.11
N ARG A 44 -8.46 8.64 29.98
CA ARG A 44 -7.28 9.44 29.67
C ARG A 44 -6.46 8.75 28.59
N VAL A 45 -5.83 9.55 27.73
CA VAL A 45 -4.92 9.08 26.68
C VAL A 45 -3.54 9.66 26.95
N GLY A 46 -2.54 8.81 27.12
CA GLY A 46 -1.15 9.23 27.34
C GLY A 46 -0.58 10.01 26.15
N SER A 47 0.44 10.82 26.38
CA SER A 47 1.07 11.65 25.35
C SER A 47 1.78 10.83 24.25
N GLY A 48 2.33 9.66 24.61
CA GLY A 48 3.01 8.76 23.67
C GLY A 48 2.09 7.90 22.81
N ALA A 49 0.86 7.64 23.27
CA ALA A 49 -0.11 6.81 22.55
C ALA A 49 -0.39 7.27 21.10
N PRO A 50 -0.71 8.56 20.83
CA PRO A 50 -0.94 9.02 19.47
C PRO A 50 0.32 8.99 18.59
N ILE A 51 1.53 9.09 19.17
CA ILE A 51 2.79 9.02 18.42
C ILE A 51 3.01 7.58 17.96
N TYR A 52 2.88 6.62 18.88
CA TYR A 52 3.05 5.20 18.56
C TYR A 52 2.03 4.73 17.52
N LEU A 53 0.75 5.09 17.71
CA LEU A 53 -0.28 4.74 16.74
C LEU A 53 -0.03 5.39 15.37
N ALA A 54 0.44 6.63 15.32
CA ALA A 54 0.78 7.28 14.06
C ALA A 54 1.90 6.54 13.33
N ALA A 55 2.94 6.14 14.04
CA ALA A 55 4.06 5.38 13.47
C ALA A 55 3.61 4.04 12.88
N VAL A 56 2.78 3.28 13.61
CA VAL A 56 2.24 1.99 13.13
C VAL A 56 1.36 2.19 11.89
N LEU A 57 0.48 3.19 11.90
CA LEU A 57 -0.38 3.48 10.75
C LEU A 57 0.42 3.93 9.52
N GLU A 58 1.48 4.73 9.72
CA GLU A 58 2.39 5.15 8.66
C GLU A 58 3.16 3.98 8.07
N TYR A 59 3.67 3.10 8.92
CA TYR A 59 4.36 1.87 8.51
C TYR A 59 3.45 0.96 7.66
N LEU A 60 2.24 0.65 8.14
CA LEU A 60 1.30 -0.20 7.40
C LEU A 60 0.88 0.43 6.06
N ALA A 61 0.69 1.74 6.01
CA ALA A 61 0.38 2.44 4.77
C ALA A 61 1.55 2.39 3.77
N ALA A 62 2.78 2.56 4.25
CA ALA A 62 3.98 2.46 3.42
C ALA A 62 4.13 1.05 2.83
N GLU A 63 3.94 0.01 3.64
CA GLU A 63 4.06 -1.40 3.21
C GLU A 63 3.06 -1.74 2.09
N VAL A 64 1.78 -1.42 2.29
CA VAL A 64 0.74 -1.66 1.28
C VAL A 64 1.03 -0.88 -0.01
N LEU A 65 1.53 0.35 0.10
CA LEU A 65 1.87 1.18 -1.06
C LEU A 65 3.12 0.68 -1.80
N ASP A 66 4.11 0.13 -1.11
CA ASP A 66 5.32 -0.42 -1.73
C ASP A 66 4.99 -1.65 -2.58
N LEU A 67 4.23 -2.59 -2.00
CA LEU A 67 3.74 -3.77 -2.71
C LEU A 67 2.80 -3.41 -3.87
N ALA A 68 1.87 -2.46 -3.66
CA ALA A 68 0.97 -2.02 -4.71
C ALA A 68 1.69 -1.27 -5.83
N ARG A 69 2.78 -0.56 -5.53
CA ARG A 69 3.66 0.05 -6.53
C ARG A 69 4.34 -1.03 -7.37
N ASN A 70 4.85 -2.08 -6.75
CA ASN A 70 5.46 -3.20 -7.46
C ASN A 70 4.44 -3.85 -8.41
N ALA A 71 3.23 -4.15 -7.92
CA ALA A 71 2.14 -4.65 -8.75
C ALA A 71 1.72 -3.69 -9.88
N ALA A 72 1.79 -2.37 -9.67
CA ALA A 72 1.53 -1.39 -10.72
C ALA A 72 2.59 -1.44 -11.83
N ARG A 73 3.87 -1.54 -11.42
CA ARG A 73 5.02 -1.62 -12.32
C ARG A 73 4.98 -2.89 -13.16
N ASP A 74 4.61 -4.02 -12.57
CA ASP A 74 4.45 -5.30 -13.28
C ASP A 74 3.37 -5.23 -14.35
N ASN A 75 2.29 -4.50 -14.06
CA ASN A 75 1.22 -4.20 -15.02
C ASN A 75 1.56 -3.05 -15.98
N LYS A 76 2.81 -2.57 -15.98
CA LYS A 76 3.31 -1.47 -16.82
C LYS A 76 2.53 -0.16 -16.65
N LYS A 77 2.05 0.11 -15.44
CA LYS A 77 1.31 1.33 -15.08
C LYS A 77 2.08 2.16 -14.06
N THR A 78 1.98 3.49 -14.20
CA THR A 78 2.60 4.45 -13.27
C THR A 78 1.68 4.83 -12.11
N ARG A 79 0.37 4.63 -12.25
CA ARG A 79 -0.65 4.98 -11.24
C ARG A 79 -1.17 3.72 -10.55
N ILE A 80 -1.23 3.76 -9.22
CA ILE A 80 -1.88 2.73 -8.41
C ILE A 80 -3.40 2.81 -8.62
N ILE A 81 -4.03 1.67 -8.93
CA ILE A 81 -5.49 1.51 -9.04
C ILE A 81 -5.96 0.42 -8.06
N PRO A 82 -7.27 0.29 -7.78
CA PRO A 82 -7.77 -0.69 -6.81
C PRO A 82 -7.34 -2.14 -7.11
N ARG A 83 -7.16 -2.51 -8.38
CA ARG A 83 -6.60 -3.82 -8.77
C ARG A 83 -5.20 -4.06 -8.18
N HIS A 84 -4.32 -3.07 -8.20
CA HIS A 84 -2.96 -3.22 -7.68
C HIS A 84 -2.95 -3.39 -6.16
N LEU A 85 -3.87 -2.70 -5.45
CA LEU A 85 -4.07 -2.89 -4.01
C LEU A 85 -4.55 -4.30 -3.70
N LEU A 86 -5.50 -4.84 -4.49
CA LEU A 86 -5.95 -6.21 -4.30
C LEU A 86 -4.83 -7.23 -4.55
N LEU A 87 -4.06 -7.06 -5.62
CA LEU A 87 -2.92 -7.95 -5.92
C LEU A 87 -1.89 -7.92 -4.78
N ALA A 88 -1.55 -6.73 -4.27
CA ALA A 88 -0.61 -6.58 -3.16
C ALA A 88 -1.12 -7.26 -1.88
N VAL A 89 -2.34 -6.95 -1.45
CA VAL A 89 -2.91 -7.48 -0.20
C VAL A 89 -3.15 -8.99 -0.25
N ARG A 90 -3.55 -9.54 -1.40
CA ARG A 90 -3.92 -10.97 -1.50
C ARG A 90 -2.74 -11.89 -1.81
N ASN A 91 -1.64 -11.37 -2.37
CA ASN A 91 -0.42 -12.14 -2.58
C ASN A 91 0.49 -12.14 -1.35
N ASP A 92 0.29 -11.21 -0.41
CA ASP A 92 1.03 -11.15 0.84
C ASP A 92 0.26 -11.89 1.97
N GLU A 93 0.95 -12.74 2.71
CA GLU A 93 0.32 -13.60 3.72
C GLU A 93 -0.15 -12.79 4.95
N GLU A 94 0.64 -11.82 5.39
CA GLU A 94 0.38 -11.03 6.60
C GLU A 94 -0.74 -10.02 6.37
N LEU A 95 -0.70 -9.31 5.24
CA LEU A 95 -1.75 -8.42 4.81
C LEU A 95 -3.03 -9.20 4.46
N GLY A 96 -2.92 -10.37 3.83
CA GLY A 96 -4.05 -11.24 3.53
C GLY A 96 -4.84 -11.64 4.79
N LYS A 97 -4.13 -11.95 5.89
CA LYS A 97 -4.74 -12.21 7.20
C LYS A 97 -5.29 -10.95 7.85
N SER A 98 -4.53 -9.85 7.82
CA SER A 98 -4.92 -8.58 8.45
C SER A 98 -6.18 -7.97 7.83
N PHE A 99 -6.34 -8.12 6.52
CA PHE A 99 -7.50 -7.65 5.75
C PHE A 99 -8.52 -8.76 5.47
N ALA A 100 -8.51 -9.85 6.26
CA ALA A 100 -9.53 -10.89 6.18
C ALA A 100 -10.93 -10.27 6.39
N GLY A 101 -11.87 -10.56 5.48
CA GLY A 101 -13.22 -10.00 5.49
C GLY A 101 -13.36 -8.59 4.88
N VAL A 102 -12.27 -7.91 4.53
CA VAL A 102 -12.34 -6.60 3.86
C VAL A 102 -12.56 -6.77 2.35
N THR A 103 -13.55 -6.06 1.81
CA THR A 103 -13.82 -6.00 0.36
C THR A 103 -13.17 -4.77 -0.26
N ILE A 104 -12.27 -4.99 -1.23
CA ILE A 104 -11.65 -3.91 -2.00
C ILE A 104 -12.50 -3.65 -3.24
N ALA A 105 -13.23 -2.52 -3.24
CA ALA A 105 -14.05 -2.11 -4.36
C ALA A 105 -13.22 -1.99 -5.65
N SER A 106 -13.76 -2.50 -6.76
CA SER A 106 -13.09 -2.51 -8.08
C SER A 106 -11.74 -3.24 -8.13
N GLY A 107 -11.45 -4.11 -7.15
CA GLY A 107 -10.21 -4.90 -7.10
C GLY A 107 -10.24 -6.18 -7.95
N GLY A 108 -11.42 -6.80 -8.13
CA GLY A 108 -11.54 -8.13 -8.74
C GLY A 108 -11.04 -9.25 -7.81
N VAL A 109 -10.53 -10.34 -8.37
CA VAL A 109 -9.99 -11.50 -7.62
C VAL A 109 -8.61 -11.93 -8.14
N LEU A 110 -7.82 -12.63 -7.34
CA LEU A 110 -6.61 -13.30 -7.85
C LEU A 110 -7.00 -14.31 -8.93
N ALA A 111 -6.20 -14.39 -9.99
CA ALA A 111 -6.42 -15.39 -11.03
C ALA A 111 -6.05 -16.76 -10.45
N ASN A 112 -7.05 -17.62 -10.26
CA ASN A 112 -6.88 -18.99 -9.83
C ASN A 112 -7.85 -19.88 -10.61
N ILE A 113 -7.36 -21.00 -11.14
CA ILE A 113 -8.17 -22.00 -11.84
C ILE A 113 -7.87 -23.34 -11.19
N GLU A 114 -8.88 -23.98 -10.62
CA GLU A 114 -8.76 -25.31 -10.03
C GLU A 114 -8.35 -26.34 -11.10
N LEU A 115 -7.42 -27.23 -10.75
CA LEU A 115 -6.82 -28.18 -11.70
C LEU A 115 -7.87 -29.08 -12.40
N VAL A 116 -8.98 -29.35 -11.74
CA VAL A 116 -10.09 -30.15 -12.29
C VAL A 116 -10.77 -29.48 -13.48
N LEU A 117 -10.73 -28.16 -13.55
CA LEU A 117 -11.32 -27.37 -14.63
C LEU A 117 -10.39 -27.25 -15.85
N LEU A 118 -9.13 -27.63 -15.71
CA LEU A 118 -8.20 -27.61 -16.83
C LEU A 118 -8.52 -28.77 -17.79
N PRO A 119 -8.42 -28.53 -19.11
CA PRO A 119 -8.60 -29.59 -20.08
C PRO A 119 -7.62 -30.73 -19.79
N LYS A 120 -8.13 -31.96 -19.69
CA LYS A 120 -7.29 -33.16 -19.59
C LYS A 120 -6.38 -33.17 -20.81
N LYS A 121 -5.05 -33.20 -20.59
CA LYS A 121 -4.07 -33.27 -21.68
C LYS A 121 -4.41 -34.44 -22.62
N SER A 122 -5.00 -34.17 -23.77
CA SER A 122 -5.06 -35.09 -24.89
C SER A 122 -3.72 -35.02 -25.61
N THR A 123 -2.98 -36.10 -25.66
CA THR A 123 -1.83 -36.26 -26.56
C THR A 123 -2.32 -36.33 -28.01
N ALA A 124 -2.60 -35.17 -28.62
CA ALA A 124 -2.79 -34.96 -30.05
C ALA A 124 -2.68 -33.44 -30.26
N SER A 125 -1.78 -32.85 -31.03
CA SER A 125 -0.93 -33.32 -32.12
C SER A 125 0.23 -32.33 -32.32
N LYS A 126 1.40 -32.84 -32.70
CA LYS A 126 2.44 -32.06 -33.36
C LYS A 126 1.90 -31.50 -34.69
N GLU A 127 2.49 -30.38 -35.11
CA GLU A 127 2.51 -29.77 -36.46
C GLU A 127 1.55 -28.62 -36.82
N LYS A 128 2.22 -27.46 -37.02
CA LYS A 128 2.12 -26.46 -38.10
C LYS A 128 1.21 -25.23 -37.95
N ALA A 129 1.87 -24.10 -37.71
CA ALA A 129 1.82 -22.87 -38.54
C ALA A 129 3.06 -21.99 -38.21
N SER A 130 4.23 -22.24 -38.78
CA SER A 130 4.82 -21.57 -39.97
C SER A 130 4.82 -20.03 -39.96
N THR A 131 5.95 -19.43 -39.57
CA THR A 131 6.54 -18.24 -40.25
C THR A 131 8.07 -18.39 -40.28
N PRO A 132 8.72 -18.45 -41.45
CA PRO A 132 10.17 -18.51 -41.54
C PRO A 132 10.77 -17.10 -41.37
N LYS A 133 11.51 -16.86 -40.27
CA LYS A 133 12.41 -15.71 -40.17
C LYS A 133 13.63 -15.96 -41.06
N ALA A 134 13.75 -15.18 -42.12
CA ALA A 134 14.92 -15.12 -42.99
C ALA A 134 16.18 -14.81 -42.16
N LYS A 135 17.20 -15.66 -42.31
CA LYS A 135 18.56 -15.41 -41.83
C LYS A 135 19.17 -14.30 -42.70
N LYS A 136 19.53 -13.16 -42.10
CA LYS A 136 20.40 -12.16 -42.74
C LYS A 136 21.75 -12.22 -42.03
N SER A 137 22.73 -12.84 -42.68
CA SER A 137 24.14 -12.85 -42.27
C SER A 137 24.88 -11.69 -42.97
N PRO A 138 26.15 -11.38 -42.61
CA PRO A 138 26.60 -10.07 -42.13
C PRO A 138 27.19 -9.17 -43.21
N ASN A 139 27.12 -7.84 -43.06
CA ASN A 139 27.92 -6.93 -43.86
C ASN A 139 29.24 -6.60 -43.14
N LYS A 140 30.33 -6.84 -43.86
CA LYS A 140 31.71 -6.43 -43.58
C LYS A 140 32.05 -5.32 -44.57
N ALA A 141 32.35 -4.13 -44.07
CA ALA A 141 33.18 -3.10 -44.69
C ALA A 141 33.54 -2.09 -43.57
#